data_AF-A0A1I4UZ94-F1
#
_entry.id   AF-A0A1I4UZ94-F1
#
_cell.length_a   1.000
_cell.length_b   1.000
_cell.length_c   1.000
_cell.angle_alpha   90.00
_cell.angle_beta   90.00
_cell.angle_gamma   90.00
#
_symmetry.space_group_name_H-M   'P 1'
#
loop_
_entity.id
_entity.type
_entity.pdbx_description
1 polymer ?
#
loop_
_entity_poly.entity_id
_entity_poly.type
_entity_poly.pdbx_seq_one_letter_code
_entity_poly.pdbx_strand_id
1 'polypeptide(L)'
;MRAYVDWIKSLKGKPVFVAYPAGFDFLFVYWYLIRFVGESPFSHSALDMKSYAMAMLKTEYRESTKRNMPKQWFDTFPHTHVALDDAIEQGALFCNMLRANHAEIGT
;
A
#
# COMPACT_ATOMS: atom_id res chain seq x y z
N MET A 1 17.99 -5.12 6.96
CA MET A 1 17.19 -3.94 7.35
C MET A 1 17.90 -2.60 7.14
N ARG A 2 19.18 -2.41 7.51
CA ARG A 2 19.87 -1.11 7.33
C ARG A 2 19.87 -0.61 5.88
N ALA A 3 20.28 -1.46 4.92
CA ALA A 3 20.22 -1.12 3.49
C ALA A 3 18.82 -0.73 2.99
N TYR A 4 17.76 -1.31 3.56
CA TYR A 4 16.38 -0.96 3.22
C TYR A 4 16.00 0.43 3.74
N VAL A 5 16.42 0.78 4.97
CA VAL A 5 16.22 2.14 5.53
C VAL A 5 17.02 3.18 4.75
N ASP A 6 18.28 2.90 4.43
CA ASP A 6 19.13 3.80 3.66
C ASP A 6 18.54 4.06 2.27
N TRP A 7 18.03 3.00 1.62
CA TRP A 7 17.32 3.13 0.35
C TRP A 7 16.07 4.00 0.47
N ILE A 8 15.19 3.77 1.47
CA ILE A 8 14.00 4.60 1.67
C ILE A 8 14.37 6.07 1.92
N LYS A 9 15.37 6.33 2.76
CA LYS A 9 15.83 7.70 3.09
C LYS A 9 16.47 8.41 1.90
N SER A 10 16.93 7.67 0.89
CA SER A 10 17.44 8.25 -0.36
C SER A 10 16.32 8.76 -1.29
N LEU A 11 15.08 8.31 -1.10
CA LEU A 11 13.93 8.73 -1.90
C LEU A 11 13.45 10.12 -1.49
N LYS A 12 12.83 10.85 -2.44
CA LYS A 12 12.29 12.19 -2.17
C LYS A 12 10.98 12.10 -1.36
N GLY A 13 10.78 13.08 -0.48
CA GLY A 13 9.53 13.27 0.26
C GLY A 13 9.51 12.54 1.61
N LYS A 14 8.34 12.56 2.27
CA LYS A 14 8.11 11.84 3.53
C LYS A 14 7.46 10.50 3.22
N PRO A 15 8.11 9.36 3.53
CA PRO A 15 7.58 8.06 3.14
C PRO A 15 6.35 7.68 3.96
N VAL A 16 5.36 7.09 3.29
CA VAL A 16 4.15 6.49 3.89
C VAL A 16 4.12 5.03 3.45
N PHE A 17 3.96 4.12 4.40
CA PHE A 17 3.82 2.69 4.08
C PHE A 17 2.43 2.44 3.50
N VAL A 18 2.31 1.64 2.44
CA VAL A 18 1.03 1.33 1.80
C VAL A 18 0.94 -0.18 1.61
N ALA A 19 -0.19 -0.79 2.01
CA ALA A 19 -0.39 -2.23 1.87
C ALA A 19 -1.87 -2.63 1.93
N TYR A 20 -2.15 -3.86 1.51
CA TYR A 20 -3.45 -4.51 1.56
C TYR A 20 -3.33 -5.92 2.19
N PRO A 21 -3.66 -6.11 3.48
CA PRO A 21 -4.05 -5.13 4.49
C PRO A 21 -2.86 -4.57 5.29
N ALA A 22 -2.74 -3.24 5.38
CA ALA A 22 -1.63 -2.60 6.08
C ALA A 22 -1.49 -3.01 7.56
N GLY A 23 -2.57 -3.34 8.25
CA GLY A 23 -2.50 -3.80 9.65
C GLY A 23 -1.66 -5.07 9.85
N PHE A 24 -1.57 -5.95 8.84
CA PHE A 24 -0.73 -7.14 8.90
C PHE A 24 0.70 -6.82 8.43
N ASP A 25 0.85 -6.30 7.21
CA ASP A 25 2.18 -6.06 6.62
C ASP A 25 3.01 -5.04 7.42
N PHE A 26 2.39 -3.92 7.80
CA PHE A 26 3.09 -2.86 8.53
C PHE A 26 3.52 -3.32 9.93
N LEU A 27 2.73 -4.18 10.60
CA LEU A 27 3.10 -4.72 11.90
C LEU A 27 4.46 -5.43 11.84
N PHE A 28 4.63 -6.33 10.87
CA PHE A 28 5.89 -7.05 10.70
C PHE A 28 7.02 -6.10 10.28
N VAL A 29 6.82 -5.29 9.24
CA VAL A 29 7.86 -4.38 8.74
C VAL A 29 8.32 -3.41 9.84
N TYR A 30 7.38 -2.80 10.59
CA TYR A 30 7.67 -1.92 11.70
C TYR A 30 8.45 -2.65 12.81
N TRP A 31 8.02 -3.86 13.20
CA TRP A 31 8.73 -4.63 14.21
C TRP A 31 10.18 -4.92 13.80
N TYR A 32 10.43 -5.34 12.55
CA TYR A 32 11.79 -5.59 12.05
C TYR A 32 12.64 -4.31 11.98
N LEU A 33 12.05 -3.19 11.58
CA LEU A 33 12.72 -1.88 11.55
C LEU A 33 13.19 -1.46 12.95
N ILE A 34 12.31 -1.52 13.94
CA ILE A 34 12.66 -1.23 15.33
C ILE A 34 13.67 -2.24 15.89
N ARG A 35 13.45 -3.54 15.67
CA ARG A 35 14.29 -4.61 16.25
C ARG A 35 15.72 -4.62 15.73
N PHE A 36 15.94 -4.28 14.45
CA PHE A 36 17.24 -4.45 13.77
C PHE A 36 17.90 -3.14 13.35
N VAL A 37 17.18 -2.01 13.35
CA VAL A 37 17.75 -0.69 13.01
C VAL A 37 17.55 0.32 14.14
N GLY A 38 16.46 0.20 14.90
CA GLY A 38 16.12 1.11 16.01
C GLY A 38 15.25 2.30 15.60
N GLU A 39 14.84 2.36 14.32
CA GLU A 39 13.98 3.41 13.79
C GLU A 39 13.10 2.87 12.65
N SER A 40 11.97 3.52 12.41
CA SER A 40 11.14 3.32 11.22
C SER A 40 11.13 4.61 10.39
N PRO A 41 11.56 4.58 9.11
CA PRO A 41 11.49 5.77 8.26
C PRO A 41 10.04 6.21 8.01
N PHE A 42 9.06 5.30 8.20
CA PHE A 42 7.63 5.58 8.07
C PHE A 42 7.02 6.21 9.34
N SER A 43 7.76 6.32 10.46
CA SER A 43 7.16 6.60 11.77
C SER A 43 5.96 5.67 12.01
N HIS A 44 4.77 6.21 12.29
CA HIS A 44 3.50 5.49 12.41
C HIS A 44 2.59 5.65 11.17
N SER A 45 3.12 6.14 10.04
CA SER A 45 2.35 6.41 8.83
C SER A 45 2.22 5.17 7.95
N ALA A 46 1.06 4.50 8.05
CA ALA A 46 0.67 3.40 7.18
C ALA A 46 -0.76 3.60 6.64
N LEU A 47 -0.93 3.44 5.33
CA LEU A 47 -2.20 3.56 4.63
C LEU A 47 -2.70 2.17 4.24
N ASP A 48 -3.89 1.82 4.73
CA ASP A 48 -4.59 0.58 4.37
C ASP A 48 -5.41 0.79 3.09
N MET A 49 -5.00 0.10 2.02
CA MET A 49 -5.67 0.16 0.73
C MET A 49 -7.11 -0.36 0.78
N LYS A 50 -7.44 -1.30 1.67
CA LYS A 50 -8.81 -1.82 1.82
C LYS A 50 -9.73 -0.76 2.39
N SER A 51 -9.28 -0.08 3.44
CA SER A 51 -10.00 1.04 4.05
C SER A 51 -10.13 2.22 3.07
N TYR A 52 -9.10 2.45 2.25
CA TYR A 52 -9.15 3.45 1.19
C TYR A 52 -10.18 3.09 0.11
N ALA A 53 -10.20 1.84 -0.35
CA ALA A 53 -11.22 1.36 -1.30
C ALA A 53 -12.64 1.45 -0.74
N MET A 54 -12.82 1.10 0.53
CA MET A 54 -14.11 1.23 1.24
C MET A 54 -14.63 2.67 1.17
N ALA A 55 -13.76 3.65 1.45
CA ALA A 55 -14.12 5.05 1.41
C ALA A 55 -14.45 5.53 -0.01
N MET A 56 -13.67 5.13 -1.02
CA MET A 56 -13.93 5.47 -2.42
C MET A 56 -15.25 4.87 -2.94
N LEU A 57 -15.49 3.59 -2.65
CA LEU A 57 -16.66 2.85 -3.15
C LEU A 57 -17.93 3.08 -2.33
N LYS A 58 -17.82 3.76 -1.17
CA LYS A 58 -18.93 4.01 -0.24
C LYS A 58 -19.67 2.71 0.12
N THR A 59 -18.92 1.66 0.41
CA THR A 59 -19.44 0.32 0.72
C THR A 59 -18.96 -0.17 2.08
N GLU A 60 -19.47 -1.32 2.53
CA GLU A 60 -19.08 -1.93 3.79
C GLU A 60 -17.64 -2.47 3.73
N TYR A 61 -16.94 -2.45 4.87
CA TYR A 61 -15.55 -2.92 4.94
C TYR A 61 -15.40 -4.38 4.46
N ARG A 62 -16.35 -5.25 4.79
CA ARG A 62 -16.32 -6.66 4.38
C ARG A 62 -16.57 -6.85 2.88
N GLU A 63 -17.33 -5.95 2.26
CA GLU A 63 -17.61 -5.96 0.83
C GLU A 63 -16.51 -5.29 0.00
N SER A 64 -15.63 -4.52 0.63
CA SER A 64 -14.48 -3.84 0.00
C SER A 64 -13.33 -4.81 -0.33
N THR A 65 -13.63 -5.89 -1.03
CA THR A 65 -12.65 -6.92 -1.44
C THR A 65 -12.11 -6.65 -2.84
N LYS A 66 -10.92 -7.16 -3.18
CA LYS A 66 -10.36 -7.08 -4.54
C LYS A 66 -11.37 -7.51 -5.62
N ARG A 67 -12.20 -8.51 -5.35
CA ARG A 67 -13.24 -9.00 -6.28
C ARG A 67 -14.31 -7.95 -6.61
N ASN A 68 -14.65 -7.10 -5.65
CA ASN A 68 -15.69 -6.09 -5.77
C ASN A 68 -15.13 -4.71 -6.18
N MET A 69 -13.81 -4.57 -6.28
CA MET A 69 -13.18 -3.36 -6.76
C MET A 69 -13.31 -3.23 -8.30
N PRO A 70 -13.38 -1.99 -8.82
CA PRO A 70 -13.44 -1.75 -10.26
C PRO A 70 -12.27 -2.39 -11.01
N LYS A 71 -12.58 -3.13 -12.09
CA LYS A 71 -11.57 -3.88 -12.86
C LYS A 71 -10.47 -2.99 -13.42
N GLN A 72 -10.78 -1.74 -13.75
CA GLN A 72 -9.81 -0.76 -14.25
C GLN A 72 -8.75 -0.35 -13.22
N TRP A 73 -8.89 -0.73 -11.95
CA TRP A 73 -7.83 -0.52 -10.97
C TRP A 73 -6.73 -1.58 -11.05
N PHE A 74 -6.99 -2.73 -11.70
CA PHE A 74 -6.07 -3.86 -11.78
C PHE A 74 -5.39 -3.92 -13.15
N ASP A 75 -4.07 -3.83 -13.13
CA ASP A 75 -3.23 -4.12 -14.29
C ASP A 75 -2.92 -5.63 -14.38
N THR A 76 -2.49 -6.09 -15.55
CA THR A 76 -2.10 -7.50 -15.74
C THR A 76 -0.68 -7.72 -15.23
N PHE A 77 -0.55 -8.33 -14.05
CA PHE A 77 0.73 -8.74 -13.48
C PHE A 77 0.79 -10.27 -13.25
N PRO A 78 1.99 -10.87 -13.34
CA PRO A 78 2.19 -12.27 -12.96
C PRO A 78 1.87 -12.47 -11.47
N HIS A 79 0.95 -13.39 -11.14
CA HIS A 79 0.70 -13.82 -9.76
C HIS A 79 1.62 -15.01 -9.45
N THR A 80 2.80 -14.71 -8.91
CA THR A 80 3.88 -15.70 -8.71
C THR A 80 4.06 -16.14 -7.25
N HIS A 81 3.33 -15.52 -6.31
CA HIS A 81 3.52 -15.64 -4.85
C HIS A 81 4.93 -15.25 -4.38
N VAL A 82 5.65 -14.45 -5.17
CA VAL A 82 6.90 -13.81 -4.79
C VAL A 82 6.57 -12.44 -4.20
N ALA A 83 7.03 -12.18 -2.97
CA ALA A 83 6.67 -10.96 -2.24
C ALA A 83 6.97 -9.64 -2.99
N LEU A 84 8.01 -9.63 -3.83
CA LEU A 84 8.34 -8.48 -4.67
C LEU A 84 7.27 -8.24 -5.76
N ASP A 85 6.82 -9.31 -6.42
CA ASP A 85 5.82 -9.21 -7.48
C ASP A 85 4.47 -8.77 -6.89
N ASP A 86 4.09 -9.33 -5.73
CA ASP A 86 2.88 -8.93 -5.01
C ASP A 86 2.94 -7.44 -4.59
N ALA A 87 4.10 -6.95 -4.15
CA ALA A 87 4.29 -5.54 -3.79
C ALA A 87 4.20 -4.61 -5.02
N ILE A 88 4.70 -5.04 -6.18
CA ILE A 88 4.58 -4.31 -7.44
C ILE A 88 3.11 -4.24 -7.88
N GLU A 89 2.39 -5.37 -7.86
CA GLU A 89 0.97 -5.41 -8.20
C GLU A 89 0.14 -4.51 -7.29
N GLN A 90 0.34 -4.59 -5.96
CA GLN A 90 -0.35 -3.74 -5.00
C GLN A 90 0.01 -2.26 -5.19
N GLY A 91 1.27 -1.95 -5.51
CA GLY A 91 1.71 -0.58 -5.81
C GLY A 91 1.00 0.01 -7.03
N ALA A 92 0.91 -0.77 -8.12
CA ALA A 92 0.19 -0.36 -9.32
C ALA A 92 -1.31 -0.17 -9.06
N LEU A 93 -1.94 -1.11 -8.33
CA LEU A 93 -3.33 -1.00 -7.89
C LEU A 93 -3.58 0.30 -7.12
N PHE A 94 -2.74 0.62 -6.13
CA PHE A 94 -2.86 1.85 -5.35
C PHE A 94 -2.71 3.11 -6.22
N CYS A 95 -1.74 3.12 -7.14
CA CYS A 95 -1.57 4.22 -8.09
C CYS A 95 -2.83 4.44 -8.95
N ASN A 96 -3.48 3.37 -9.41
CA ASN A 96 -4.72 3.46 -10.18
C ASN A 96 -5.89 3.95 -9.32
N MET A 97 -5.99 3.52 -8.06
CA MET A 97 -6.98 4.03 -7.11
C MET A 97 -6.80 5.54 -6.86
N LEU A 98 -5.58 6.00 -6.58
CA LEU A 98 -5.29 7.43 -6.39
C LEU A 98 -5.66 8.25 -7.62
N ARG A 99 -5.32 7.74 -8.83
CA ARG A 99 -5.64 8.41 -10.08
C ARG A 99 -7.15 8.53 -10.29
N ALA A 100 -7.91 7.48 -9.99
CA ALA A 100 -9.37 7.50 -10.04
C ALA A 100 -9.96 8.50 -9.04
N ASN A 101 -9.49 8.47 -7.78
CA ASN A 101 -9.95 9.39 -6.74
C ASN A 101 -9.70 10.86 -7.08
N HIS A 102 -8.56 11.18 -7.71
CA HIS A 102 -8.24 12.55 -8.12
C HIS A 102 -9.08 13.01 -9.33
N ALA A 103 -9.46 12.10 -10.23
CA ALA A 103 -10.31 12.43 -11.37
C ALA A 103 -11.73 12.81 -10.94
N GLU A 104 -12.27 12.18 -9.88
CA GLU A 104 -13.60 12.47 -9.34
C GLU A 104 -13.72 13.83 -8.64
N ILE A 105 -12.61 14.40 -8.15
CA ILE A 105 -12.60 15.73 -7.49
C ILE A 105 -12.53 16.87 -8.51
N GLY A 106 -12.20 16.58 -9.78
CA GLY A 106 -12.02 17.57 -10.86
C GLY A 106 -13.28 17.91 -11.66
N THR A 107 -14.45 17.40 -11.27
CA THR A 107 -15.78 17.67 -11.87
C THR A 107 -16.70 18.36 -10.87
#